data_AF-A0A016ARE3-F1
#
_entry.id   AF-A0A016ARE3-F1
#
_cell.length_a   1.000
_cell.length_b   1.000
_cell.length_c   1.000
_cell.angle_alpha   90.00
_cell.angle_beta   90.00
_cell.angle_gamma   90.00
#
_symmetry.space_group_name_H-M   'P 1'
#
loop_
_entity.id
_entity.type
_entity.pdbx_description
1 polymer ?
#
loop_
_entity_poly.entity_id
_entity_poly.type
_entity_poly.pdbx_seq_one_letter_code
_entity_poly.pdbx_strand_id
1 'polypeptide(L)'
;MEENAMEVIEAKYGIKGPAIVLKLLCKIYKERYYILWDEEQCLIFAYKAGREVQTGKVQGIIVILFIKGILDRSSCQENGILTSENIQKVWMEATKRTMHPHNRK
;
A
#
# COMPACT_ATOMS: atom_id res chain seq x y z
N MET A 1 20.95 0.59 -9.40
CA MET A 1 19.84 1.37 -9.99
C MET A 1 18.57 0.69 -9.51
N GLU A 2 17.86 1.30 -8.58
CA GLU A 2 16.62 0.72 -8.07
C GLU A 2 15.56 0.90 -9.18
N GLU A 3 15.23 -0.18 -9.90
CA GLU A 3 14.20 -0.10 -10.95
C GLU A 3 12.92 0.46 -10.34
N ASN A 4 12.33 1.46 -11.01
CA ASN A 4 11.12 2.10 -10.53
C ASN A 4 10.01 1.04 -10.42
N ALA A 5 9.33 0.99 -9.27
CA ALA A 5 8.25 0.03 -9.04
C ALA A 5 7.20 0.06 -10.16
N MET A 6 6.93 1.24 -10.71
CA MET A 6 5.96 1.41 -11.80
C MET A 6 6.44 0.77 -13.10
N GLU A 7 7.74 0.87 -13.43
CA GLU A 7 8.32 0.25 -14.63
C GLU A 7 8.25 -1.28 -14.54
N VAL A 8 8.59 -1.85 -13.38
CA VAL A 8 8.48 -3.30 -13.14
C VAL A 8 7.03 -3.78 -13.25
N ILE A 9 6.11 -3.02 -12.68
CA ILE A 9 4.67 -3.32 -12.71
C ILE A 9 4.14 -3.21 -14.14
N GLU A 10 4.51 -2.17 -14.88
CA GLU A 10 4.11 -2.00 -16.28
C GLU A 10 4.66 -3.10 -17.18
N ALA A 11 5.94 -3.48 -17.01
CA ALA A 11 6.55 -4.57 -17.75
C ALA A 11 5.85 -5.92 -17.50
N LYS A 12 5.43 -6.19 -16.25
CA LYS A 12 4.80 -7.47 -15.89
C LYS A 12 3.31 -7.53 -16.17
N TYR A 13 2.60 -6.41 -16.03
CA TYR A 13 1.14 -6.36 -16.00
C TYR A 13 0.52 -5.47 -17.08
N GLY A 14 1.35 -4.91 -17.96
CA GLY A 14 1.01 -3.95 -18.99
C GLY A 14 0.67 -2.56 -18.44
N ILE A 15 0.33 -1.65 -19.35
CA ILE A 15 0.01 -0.24 -19.05
C ILE A 15 -1.11 -0.02 -18.01
N LYS A 16 -1.95 -1.04 -17.79
CA LYS A 16 -2.99 -1.02 -16.76
C LYS A 16 -2.44 -1.23 -15.34
N GLY A 17 -1.23 -1.77 -15.18
CA GLY A 17 -0.59 -2.03 -13.90
C GLY A 17 -0.45 -0.76 -13.05
N PRO A 18 0.22 0.30 -13.55
CA PRO A 18 0.33 1.58 -12.83
C PRO A 18 -1.03 2.20 -12.44
N ALA A 19 -2.06 2.07 -13.28
CA ALA A 19 -3.40 2.55 -12.96
C ALA A 19 -4.03 1.81 -11.76
N ILE A 20 -3.80 0.50 -11.64
CA ILE A 20 -4.24 -0.30 -10.48
C ILE A 20 -3.51 0.15 -9.22
N VAL A 21 -2.21 0.42 -9.30
CA VAL A 21 -1.41 0.95 -8.18
C VAL A 21 -1.96 2.28 -7.70
N LEU A 22 -2.19 3.23 -8.62
CA LEU A 22 -2.74 4.55 -8.30
C LEU A 22 -4.08 4.40 -7.56
N LYS A 23 -4.97 3.53 -8.04
CA LYS A 23 -6.28 3.29 -7.43
C LYS A 23 -6.18 2.67 -6.04
N LEU A 24 -5.21 1.78 -5.82
CA LEU A 24 -4.95 1.17 -4.51
C LEU A 24 -4.46 2.23 -3.52
N LEU A 25 -3.47 3.04 -3.92
CA LEU A 25 -2.96 4.13 -3.11
C LEU A 25 -4.08 5.13 -2.78
N CYS A 26 -4.87 5.57 -3.76
CA CYS A 26 -6.02 6.45 -3.52
C CYS A 26 -7.00 5.86 -2.49
N LYS A 27 -7.25 4.56 -2.50
CA LYS A 27 -8.10 3.90 -1.50
C LYS A 27 -7.48 3.99 -0.10
N ILE A 28 -6.18 3.72 0.04
CA ILE A 28 -5.45 3.86 1.31
C ILE A 28 -5.55 5.30 1.84
N TYR A 29 -5.28 6.29 0.98
CA TYR A 29 -5.34 7.71 1.36
C TYR A 29 -6.74 8.19 1.73
N LYS A 30 -7.79 7.63 1.11
CA LYS A 30 -9.18 7.96 1.42
C LYS A 30 -9.61 7.40 2.78
N GLU A 31 -9.13 6.22 3.17
CA GLU A 31 -9.59 5.47 4.34
C GLU A 31 -8.70 5.70 5.57
N ARG A 32 -8.27 6.94 5.82
CA ARG A 32 -7.42 7.31 6.98
C ARG A 32 -6.02 6.67 6.96
N TYR A 33 -5.45 6.54 5.76
CA TYR A 33 -4.07 6.14 5.51
C TYR A 33 -3.73 4.66 5.76
N TYR A 34 -4.72 3.82 6.08
CA TYR A 34 -4.60 2.38 6.04
C TYR A 34 -5.93 1.74 5.63
N ILE A 35 -5.90 0.49 5.16
CA ILE A 35 -7.11 -0.30 4.91
C ILE A 35 -6.94 -1.70 5.45
N LEU A 36 -8.01 -2.29 5.98
CA LEU A 36 -8.09 -3.73 6.16
C LEU A 36 -7.93 -4.41 4.80
N TRP A 37 -7.19 -5.51 4.78
CA TRP A 37 -6.86 -6.20 3.55
C TRP A 37 -6.81 -7.71 3.74
N ASP A 38 -7.83 -8.36 3.21
CA ASP A 38 -7.97 -9.81 3.14
C ASP A 38 -8.32 -10.24 1.69
N GLU A 39 -8.63 -11.53 1.50
CA GLU A 39 -9.00 -12.07 0.19
C GLU A 39 -10.30 -11.46 -0.36
N GLU A 40 -11.27 -11.17 0.51
CA GLU A 40 -12.54 -10.55 0.11
C GLU A 40 -12.34 -9.11 -0.35
N GLN A 41 -11.55 -8.32 0.38
CA GLN A 41 -11.19 -6.96 -0.02
C GLN A 41 -10.38 -6.95 -1.32
N CYS A 42 -9.50 -7.93 -1.52
CA CYS A 42 -8.76 -8.08 -2.78
C CYS A 42 -9.72 -8.35 -3.96
N LEU A 43 -10.69 -9.24 -3.78
CA LEU A 43 -11.73 -9.54 -4.77
C LEU A 43 -12.57 -8.30 -5.11
N ILE A 44 -13.09 -7.62 -4.09
CA ILE A 44 -13.90 -6.40 -4.26
C ILE A 44 -13.08 -5.31 -4.96
N PHE A 45 -11.81 -5.14 -4.57
CA PHE A 45 -10.93 -4.16 -5.18
C PHE A 45 -10.65 -4.50 -6.64
N ALA A 46 -10.35 -5.76 -6.98
CA ALA A 46 -10.14 -6.20 -8.35
C ALA A 46 -11.36 -5.89 -9.22
N TYR A 47 -12.56 -6.27 -8.78
CA TYR A 47 -13.81 -5.95 -9.46
C TYR A 47 -13.99 -4.43 -9.67
N LYS A 48 -13.73 -3.63 -8.63
CA LYS A 48 -13.81 -2.16 -8.72
C LYS A 48 -12.72 -1.57 -9.61
N ALA A 49 -11.55 -2.20 -9.72
CA ALA A 49 -10.43 -1.75 -10.53
C ALA A 49 -10.71 -1.91 -12.03
N GLY A 50 -11.45 -2.96 -12.41
CA GLY A 50 -11.95 -3.19 -13.76
C GLY A 50 -12.47 -4.63 -13.89
N ARG A 51 -13.46 -4.87 -14.77
CA ARG A 51 -14.12 -6.19 -14.89
C ARG A 51 -13.15 -7.30 -15.31
N GLU A 52 -12.08 -6.95 -16.01
CA GLU A 52 -11.01 -7.83 -16.48
C GLU A 52 -9.84 -7.99 -15.49
N VAL A 53 -9.86 -7.27 -14.36
CA VAL A 53 -8.78 -7.32 -13.37
C VAL A 53 -8.98 -8.55 -12.49
N GLN A 54 -8.06 -9.50 -12.59
CA GLN A 54 -8.05 -10.69 -11.74
C GLN A 54 -7.39 -10.40 -10.38
N THR A 55 -7.83 -11.09 -9.33
CA THR A 55 -7.25 -10.97 -7.97
C THR A 55 -5.76 -11.29 -7.95
N GLY A 56 -5.32 -12.32 -8.69
CA GLY A 56 -3.90 -12.66 -8.80
C GLY A 56 -3.03 -11.52 -9.34
N LYS A 57 -3.58 -10.68 -10.23
CA LYS A 57 -2.91 -9.47 -10.73
C LYS A 57 -2.73 -8.44 -9.61
N VAL A 58 -3.76 -8.21 -8.81
CA VAL A 58 -3.72 -7.29 -7.67
C VAL A 58 -2.73 -7.77 -6.61
N GLN A 59 -2.80 -9.05 -6.23
CA GLN A 59 -1.87 -9.65 -5.28
C GLN A 59 -0.42 -9.54 -5.76
N GLY A 60 -0.18 -9.86 -7.03
CA GLY A 60 1.14 -9.76 -7.62
C GLY A 60 1.68 -8.33 -7.72
N ILE A 61 0.82 -7.32 -7.86
CA ILE A 61 1.19 -5.91 -7.76
C ILE A 61 1.57 -5.55 -6.31
N ILE A 62 0.75 -5.94 -5.33
CA ILE A 62 1.00 -5.66 -3.90
C ILE A 62 2.34 -6.25 -3.46
N VAL A 63 2.68 -7.46 -3.90
CA VAL A 63 3.98 -8.08 -3.62
C VAL A 63 5.14 -7.23 -4.13
N ILE A 64 5.04 -6.64 -5.33
CA ILE A 64 6.07 -5.75 -5.87
C ILE A 64 6.16 -4.47 -5.03
N LEU A 65 5.02 -3.90 -4.64
CA LEU A 65 4.98 -2.69 -3.81
C LEU A 65 5.59 -2.92 -2.42
N PHE A 66 5.46 -4.12 -1.85
CA PHE A 66 6.19 -4.51 -0.63
C PHE A 66 7.69 -4.59 -0.87
N ILE A 67 8.12 -5.28 -1.94
CA ILE A 67 9.55 -5.44 -2.27
C ILE A 67 10.22 -4.08 -2.50
N LYS A 68 9.49 -3.12 -3.05
CA LYS A 68 9.97 -1.76 -3.36
C LYS A 68 9.78 -0.75 -2.21
N GLY A 69 9.34 -1.18 -1.02
CA GLY A 69 9.16 -0.30 0.14
C GLY A 69 8.07 0.77 -0.03
N ILE A 70 7.13 0.57 -0.97
CA ILE A 70 6.00 1.50 -1.14
C ILE A 70 4.90 1.18 -0.13
N LEU A 71 4.64 -0.12 0.08
CA LEU A 71 3.72 -0.60 1.11
C LEU A 71 4.53 -1.27 2.23
N ASP A 72 4.03 -1.17 3.45
CA ASP A 72 4.62 -1.87 4.59
C ASP A 72 4.13 -3.32 4.66
N ARG A 73 5.06 -4.28 4.48
CA ARG A 73 4.75 -5.71 4.54
C ARG A 73 4.41 -6.15 5.96
N SER A 74 5.10 -5.65 6.98
CA SER A 74 4.93 -6.11 8.36
C SER A 74 3.53 -5.79 8.86
N SER A 75 3.03 -4.57 8.61
CA SER A 75 1.65 -4.19 8.90
C SER A 75 0.61 -5.13 8.27
N CYS A 76 0.85 -5.60 7.03
CA CYS A 76 -0.06 -6.51 6.36
C CYS A 76 -0.06 -7.91 7.00
N GLN A 77 1.11 -8.42 7.39
CA GLN A 77 1.24 -9.75 7.97
C GLN A 77 0.77 -9.83 9.42
N GLU A 78 1.06 -8.80 10.21
CA GLU A 78 0.77 -8.77 11.64
C GLU A 78 -0.66 -8.30 11.94
N ASN A 79 -1.15 -7.33 11.18
CA ASN A 79 -2.41 -6.65 11.47
C ASN A 79 -3.47 -6.77 10.36
N GLY A 80 -3.13 -7.41 9.23
CA GLY A 80 -4.06 -7.54 8.10
C GLY A 80 -4.37 -6.20 7.44
N ILE A 81 -3.43 -5.24 7.45
CA ILE A 81 -3.64 -3.90 6.88
C ILE A 81 -2.65 -3.55 5.77
N LEU A 82 -3.12 -2.84 4.74
CA LEU A 82 -2.24 -2.14 3.80
C LEU A 82 -2.11 -0.67 4.19
N THR A 83 -0.87 -0.21 4.27
CA THR A 83 -0.47 1.17 4.53
C THR A 83 0.80 1.46 3.75
N SER A 84 1.08 2.73 3.42
CA SER A 84 2.38 3.10 2.87
C SER A 84 3.43 3.20 3.98
N GLU A 85 4.68 2.88 3.65
CA GLU A 85 5.79 2.88 4.61
C GLU A 85 6.06 4.29 5.19
N ASN A 86 5.96 5.32 4.35
CA ASN A 86 6.22 6.71 4.76
C ASN A 86 5.17 7.26 5.74
N ILE A 87 3.91 6.86 5.61
CA ILE A 87 2.84 7.33 6.51
C ILE A 87 3.06 6.78 7.92
N GLN A 88 3.43 5.50 8.05
CA GLN A 88 3.71 4.91 9.35
C GLN A 88 4.89 5.59 10.03
N LYS A 89 5.97 5.88 9.29
CA LYS A 89 7.13 6.64 9.80
C LYS A 89 6.71 8.01 10.34
N VAL A 90 5.94 8.77 9.56
CA VAL A 90 5.46 10.10 9.98
C VAL A 90 4.51 10.03 11.19
N TRP A 91 3.58 9.07 11.21
CA TRP A 91 2.66 8.89 12.34
C TRP A 91 3.40 8.51 13.62
N MET A 92 4.33 7.55 13.57
CA MET A 92 5.15 7.17 14.72
C MET A 92 6.01 8.34 15.22
N GLU A 93 6.60 9.13 14.32
CA GLU A 93 7.36 10.34 14.70
C GLU A 93 6.47 11.39 15.38
N ALA A 94 5.26 11.60 14.87
CA ALA A 94 4.30 12.53 15.46
C ALA A 94 3.87 12.06 16.87
N THR A 95 3.52 10.78 17.05
CA THR A 95 3.12 10.24 18.35
C THR A 95 4.27 10.29 19.36
N LYS A 96 5.52 10.06 18.95
CA LYS A 96 6.70 10.23 19.82
C LYS A 96 6.86 11.67 20.34
N ARG A 97 6.58 12.67 19.50
CA ARG A 97 6.64 14.10 19.89
C ARG A 97 5.51 14.48 20.85
N THR A 98 4.34 13.87 20.72
CA THR A 98 3.18 14.14 21.59
C THR A 98 3.26 13.37 22.93
N MET A 99 3.87 12.18 22.96
CA MET A 99 4.06 11.38 24.18
C MET A 99 5.26 11.84 25.04
N HIS A 100 6.09 12.76 24.57
CA HIS A 100 7.09 13.45 25.38
C HIS A 100 6.83 14.97 25.51
N PRO A 101 5.81 15.41 26.26
CA PRO A 101 5.62 16.84 26.52
C PRO A 101 6.57 17.41 27.59
N HIS A 102 7.43 16.63 28.25
CA HIS A 102 8.15 17.07 29.46
C HIS A 102 9.63 16.66 29.48
N ASN A 103 10.48 17.33 28.70
CA ASN A 103 11.85 17.57 29.15
C ASN A 103 12.49 18.80 28.48
N ARG A 104 11.81 19.94 28.57
CA ARG A 104 12.47 21.25 28.46
C ARG A 104 12.37 21.92 29.83
N LYS A 105 13.36 21.65 30.67
CA LYS A 105 13.82 22.59 31.69
C LYS A 105 15.09 23.24 31.16
#